data_AF-A0A938SJP7-F1
#
_entry.id   AF-A0A938SJP7-F1
#
_cell.length_a   1.000
_cell.length_b   1.000
_cell.length_c   1.000
_cell.angle_alpha   90.00
_cell.angle_beta   90.00
_cell.angle_gamma   90.00
#
_symmetry.space_group_name_H-M   'P 1'
#
loop_
_entity.id
_entity.type
_entity.pdbx_description
1 polymer ?
#
loop_
_entity_poly.entity_id
_entity_poly.type
_entity_poly.pdbx_seq_one_letter_code
_entity_poly.pdbx_strand_id
1 'polypeptide(L)'
;MPSRQQLAVVLTLVVLSQFGVARGLAQESLADVIARCEQAVVRIEVEGNQGRSLGSGFLVDASGTLVTNTHVLAGALKAVAI
;
A
#
# COMPACT_ATOMS: atom_id res chain seq x y z
N MET A 1 -30.91 -6.26 -47.24
CA MET A 1 -31.64 -6.06 -45.96
C MET A 1 -31.21 -7.17 -45.00
N PRO A 2 -30.76 -6.85 -43.79
CA PRO A 2 -30.33 -7.88 -42.84
C PRO A 2 -31.51 -8.75 -42.40
N SER A 3 -31.28 -10.05 -42.23
CA SER A 3 -32.30 -10.99 -41.74
C SER A 3 -32.56 -10.80 -40.25
N ARG A 4 -33.73 -11.25 -39.76
CA ARG A 4 -34.09 -11.19 -38.33
C ARG A 4 -33.02 -11.82 -37.41
N GLN A 5 -32.36 -12.88 -37.89
CA GLN A 5 -31.27 -13.54 -37.15
C GLN A 5 -30.02 -12.66 -37.07
N GLN A 6 -29.68 -11.95 -38.15
CA GLN A 6 -28.56 -11.01 -38.16
C GLN A 6 -28.81 -9.85 -37.19
N LEU A 7 -30.04 -9.33 -37.12
CA LEU A 7 -30.42 -8.32 -36.13
C LEU A 7 -30.30 -8.84 -34.68
N ALA A 8 -30.75 -10.06 -34.41
CA ALA A 8 -30.67 -10.65 -33.07
C ALA A 8 -29.22 -10.87 -32.61
N VAL A 9 -28.34 -11.28 -33.53
CA VAL A 9 -26.90 -11.47 -33.24
C VAL A 9 -26.22 -10.14 -32.94
N VAL A 10 -26.49 -9.10 -33.75
CA VAL A 10 -25.96 -7.76 -33.51
C VAL A 10 -26.45 -7.21 -32.17
N LEU A 11 -27.73 -7.36 -31.86
CA LEU A 11 -28.30 -6.92 -30.59
C LEU A 11 -27.65 -7.64 -29.40
N THR A 12 -27.46 -8.96 -29.51
CA THR A 12 -26.79 -9.75 -28.48
C THR A 12 -25.34 -9.31 -28.28
N LEU A 13 -24.59 -9.07 -29.36
CA LEU A 13 -23.22 -8.57 -29.30
C LEU A 13 -23.12 -7.18 -28.66
N VAL A 14 -24.06 -6.27 -28.96
CA VAL A 14 -24.15 -4.94 -28.36
C VAL A 14 -24.50 -5.01 -26.88
N VAL A 15 -25.39 -5.92 -26.48
CA VAL A 15 -25.74 -6.14 -25.08
C VAL A 15 -24.55 -6.72 -24.32
N LEU A 16 -23.86 -7.73 -24.88
CA LEU A 16 -22.68 -8.34 -24.27
C LEU A 16 -21.51 -7.37 -24.12
N SER A 17 -21.33 -6.41 -25.04
CA SER A 17 -20.28 -5.40 -24.93
C SER A 17 -20.56 -4.33 -23.87
N GLN A 18 -21.82 -4.19 -23.42
CA GLN A 18 -22.20 -3.29 -22.32
C GLN A 18 -21.90 -3.90 -20.94
N PHE A 19 -21.79 -5.22 -20.85
CA PHE A 19 -21.28 -5.91 -19.67
C PHE A 19 -19.74 -5.86 -19.70
N GLY A 20 -19.21 -4.65 -19.57
CA GLY A 20 -17.78 -4.40 -19.56
C GLY A 20 -17.07 -5.30 -18.56
N VAL A 21 -15.93 -5.84 -18.99
CA VAL A 21 -14.95 -6.54 -18.15
C VAL A 21 -14.81 -5.76 -16.84
N ALA A 22 -15.04 -6.45 -15.72
CA ALA A 22 -14.94 -5.89 -14.38
C ALA A 22 -13.77 -4.91 -14.32
N ARG A 23 -14.08 -3.66 -13.95
CA ARG A 23 -13.13 -2.54 -13.86
C ARG A 23 -11.78 -3.07 -13.40
N GLY A 24 -10.80 -3.03 -14.31
CA GLY A 24 -9.42 -3.30 -13.96
C GLY A 24 -9.10 -2.52 -12.70
N LEU A 25 -8.53 -3.23 -11.71
CA LEU A 25 -8.20 -2.76 -10.37
C LEU A 25 -7.89 -1.25 -10.41
N ALA A 26 -8.78 -0.45 -9.85
CA ALA A 26 -8.54 0.98 -9.75
C ALA A 26 -7.18 1.14 -9.04
N GLN A 27 -6.21 1.74 -9.73
CA GLN A 27 -4.90 2.02 -9.18
C GLN A 27 -5.13 2.79 -7.88
N GLU A 28 -4.71 2.21 -6.76
CA GLU A 28 -4.81 2.88 -5.48
C GLU A 28 -4.02 4.19 -5.53
N SER A 29 -4.61 5.28 -5.01
CA SER A 29 -3.90 6.55 -4.99
C SER A 29 -2.78 6.50 -3.96
N LEU A 30 -1.70 7.26 -4.20
CA LEU A 30 -0.62 7.38 -3.20
C LEU A 30 -1.16 7.88 -1.85
N ALA A 31 -2.18 8.74 -1.86
CA ALA A 31 -2.81 9.25 -0.65
C ALA A 31 -3.48 8.12 0.16
N ASP A 32 -4.15 7.17 -0.50
CA ASP A 32 -4.79 6.03 0.17
C ASP A 32 -3.75 5.08 0.78
N VAL A 33 -2.63 4.86 0.09
CA VAL A 33 -1.50 4.07 0.62
C VAL A 33 -0.92 4.72 1.86
N ILE A 34 -0.69 6.04 1.82
CA ILE A 34 -0.15 6.80 2.96
C ILE A 34 -1.13 6.71 4.14
N ALA A 35 -2.40 7.01 3.94
CA ALA A 35 -3.42 7.00 4.99
C ALA A 35 -3.54 5.63 5.67
N ARG A 36 -3.38 4.54 4.90
CA ARG A 36 -3.37 3.18 5.46
C ARG A 36 -2.10 2.89 6.27
N CYS A 37 -0.93 3.30 5.77
CA CYS A 37 0.35 2.87 6.31
C CYS A 37 0.89 3.78 7.42
N GLU A 38 0.54 5.06 7.44
CA GLU A 38 1.16 6.07 8.32
C GLU A 38 1.03 5.73 9.80
N GLN A 39 -0.06 5.08 10.21
CA GLN A 39 -0.29 4.69 11.60
C GLN A 39 0.67 3.60 12.10
N ALA A 40 1.27 2.84 11.19
CA ALA A 40 2.23 1.79 11.52
C ALA A 40 3.69 2.27 11.47
N VAL A 41 3.95 3.48 10.97
CA VAL A 41 5.30 4.05 10.83
C VAL A 41 5.63 4.87 12.08
N VAL A 42 6.83 4.69 12.60
CA VAL A 42 7.31 5.40 13.80
C VAL A 42 8.58 6.18 13.52
N ARG A 43 8.86 7.16 14.38
CA ARG A 43 10.18 7.78 14.49
C ARG A 43 10.97 7.06 15.58
N ILE A 44 12.25 6.79 15.31
CA ILE A 44 13.17 6.16 16.26
C ILE A 44 14.20 7.21 16.70
N GLU A 45 14.19 7.53 17.98
CA GLU A 45 15.23 8.33 18.62
C GLU A 45 16.29 7.40 19.20
N VAL A 46 17.55 7.60 18.83
CA VAL A 46 18.66 6.74 19.22
C VAL A 46 19.68 7.54 20.01
N GLU A 47 20.14 6.96 21.12
CA GLU A 47 21.25 7.48 21.91
C GLU A 47 22.40 6.47 21.89
N GLY A 48 23.59 6.91 21.50
CA GLY A 48 24.80 6.09 21.46
C GLY A 48 26.03 6.85 21.94
N ASN A 49 27.19 6.20 21.89
CA ASN A 49 28.46 6.79 22.34
C ASN A 49 28.87 8.06 21.58
N GLN A 50 28.37 8.24 20.35
CA GLN A 50 28.65 9.40 19.50
C GLN A 50 27.59 10.50 19.57
N GLY A 51 26.63 10.39 20.51
CA GLY A 51 25.54 11.34 20.67
C GLY A 51 24.18 10.77 20.25
N ARG A 52 23.29 11.66 19.80
CA ARG A 52 21.92 11.35 19.40
C ARG A 52 21.76 11.26 17.88
N SER A 53 20.94 10.34 17.41
CA SER A 53 20.55 10.23 16.01
C SER A 53 19.06 9.90 15.86
N LEU A 54 18.56 10.04 14.63
CA LEU A 54 17.17 9.77 14.27
C LEU A 54 17.11 8.74 13.15
N GLY A 55 16.05 7.93 13.17
CA GLY A 55 15.66 7.04 12.08
C GLY A 55 14.16 6.82 12.07
N SER A 56 13.72 5.88 11.23
CA SER A 56 12.32 5.46 11.15
C SER A 56 12.22 3.94 11.17
N GLY A 57 11.04 3.45 11.52
CA GLY A 57 10.72 2.04 11.42
C GLY A 57 9.22 1.85 11.23
N PHE A 58 8.77 0.61 11.22
CA PHE A 58 7.35 0.30 11.17
C PHE A 58 7.02 -0.98 11.96
N LEU A 59 5.79 -1.05 12.47
CA LEU A 59 5.27 -2.25 13.13
C LEU A 59 4.98 -3.34 12.10
N VAL A 60 5.33 -4.59 12.45
CA VAL A 60 5.03 -5.78 11.62
C VAL A 60 3.98 -6.69 12.22
N ASP A 61 3.66 -6.51 13.51
CA ASP A 61 2.60 -7.24 14.20
C ASP A 61 2.00 -6.43 15.36
N ALA A 62 0.88 -6.92 15.88
CA ALA A 62 0.16 -6.29 16.99
C ALA A 62 0.81 -6.52 18.38
N SER A 63 1.86 -7.34 18.46
CA SER A 63 2.61 -7.54 19.71
C SER A 63 3.64 -6.43 19.95
N GLY A 64 3.84 -5.55 18.97
CA GLY A 64 4.77 -4.43 19.05
C GLY A 64 6.14 -4.74 18.46
N THR A 65 6.26 -5.74 17.58
CA THR A 65 7.51 -5.97 16.83
C THR A 65 7.70 -4.87 15.79
N LEU A 66 8.86 -4.22 15.79
CA LEU A 66 9.24 -3.19 14.83
C LEU A 66 10.43 -3.61 13.96
N VAL A 67 10.43 -3.11 12.73
CA VAL A 67 11.55 -3.23 11.79
C VAL A 67 12.11 -1.86 11.46
N THR A 68 13.44 -1.76 11.38
CA THR A 68 14.20 -0.60 10.92
C THR A 68 15.47 -1.07 10.21
N ASN A 69 16.27 -0.13 9.67
CA ASN A 69 17.56 -0.44 9.10
C ASN A 69 18.61 -0.70 10.20
N THR A 70 19.51 -1.65 9.97
CA THR A 70 20.59 -1.98 10.92
C THR A 70 21.46 -0.77 11.28
N HIS A 71 21.74 0.12 10.32
CA HIS A 71 22.58 1.31 10.56
C HIS A 71 21.92 2.33 11.49
N VAL A 72 20.59 2.30 11.67
CA VAL A 72 19.89 3.17 12.61
C VAL A 72 20.24 2.78 14.05
N LEU A 73 20.34 1.48 14.32
CA LEU A 73 20.60 0.95 15.66
C LEU A 73 22.07 0.58 15.93
N ALA A 74 22.94 0.66 14.92
CA ALA A 74 24.35 0.33 15.06
C ALA A 74 25.03 1.23 16.10
N GLY A 75 25.49 0.65 17.22
CA GLY A 75 26.11 1.39 18.31
C GLY A 75 25.12 2.13 19.24
N ALA A 76 23.82 1.83 19.13
CA ALA A 76 22.81 2.34 20.04
C ALA A 76 23.00 1.74 21.45
N LEU A 77 23.01 2.61 22.46
CA LEU A 77 22.87 2.22 23.86
C LEU A 77 21.40 2.22 24.29
N LYS A 78 20.59 3.08 23.65
CA LYS A 78 19.16 3.20 23.87
C LYS A 78 18.49 3.62 22.56
N ALA A 79 17.29 3.07 22.33
CA ALA A 79 16.41 3.49 21.25
C ALA A 79 14.98 3.59 21.76
N VAL A 80 14.24 4.61 21.33
CA VAL A 80 12.83 4.81 21.67
C VAL A 80 12.06 5.06 20.37
N ALA A 81 11.00 4.28 20.15
CA ALA A 81 10.05 4.49 19.08
C ALA A 81 8.92 5.40 19.56
N ILE A 82 8.58 6.42 18.77
CA ILE A 82 7.59 7.47 19.07
C ILE A 82 6.70 7.70 17.85
#